data_AF-A0A8R2H6J8-F1
#
_entry.id   AF-A0A8R2H6J8-F1
#
_cell.length_a   1.000
_cell.length_b   1.000
_cell.length_c   1.000
_cell.angle_alpha   90.00
_cell.angle_beta   90.00
_cell.angle_gamma   90.00
#
_symmetry.space_group_name_H-M   'P 1'
#
loop_
_entity.id
_entity.type
_entity.pdbx_description
1 polymer ?
#
loop_
_entity_poly.entity_id
_entity_poly.type
_entity_poly.pdbx_seq_one_letter_code
_entity_poly.pdbx_strand_id
1 'polypeptide(L)'
;MFYGFVLPVIFSLRLKVQNVLLNDWKYCEPLVNSILTSITKRFSNLVNLNTIEADNAAIAALSHPNFKNRWLSCIDSSHIDRLHKIFNTAVANKIEEINIMSSTDSESTELWYTQSNEESHDFFNFDPLVSTGSNVQQRRRSATSEDEIQIVQFFNKLSQDLSILQQYPPIKEIFLCYNTPLPSSAPVERLVSYATMTNLPKSNKLSDDMFEERVILKSNLKMQS
;
A
#
# COMPACT_ATOMS: atom_id res chain seq x y z
N MET A 1 1.49 -5.54 6.70
CA MET A 1 1.06 -4.22 6.19
C MET A 1 1.81 -3.97 4.90
N PHE A 2 1.07 -3.73 3.81
CA PHE A 2 1.64 -3.57 2.47
C PHE A 2 2.07 -2.12 2.20
N TYR A 3 3.01 -1.91 1.28
CA TYR A 3 3.43 -0.56 0.89
C TYR A 3 2.28 0.28 0.31
N GLY A 4 1.30 -0.35 -0.35
CA GLY A 4 0.11 0.31 -0.90
C GLY A 4 -0.81 0.97 0.13
N PHE A 5 -0.58 0.76 1.44
CA PHE A 5 -1.26 1.53 2.50
C PHE A 5 -0.67 2.93 2.69
N VAL A 6 0.59 3.16 2.33
CA VAL A 6 1.31 4.39 2.69
C VAL A 6 0.63 5.62 2.12
N LEU A 7 0.35 5.63 0.82
CA LEU A 7 -0.23 6.78 0.15
C LEU A 7 -1.68 7.03 0.61
N PRO A 8 -2.58 6.03 0.63
CA PRO A 8 -3.93 6.19 1.17
C PRO A 8 -3.95 6.69 2.62
N VAL A 9 -3.02 6.22 3.47
CA VAL A 9 -2.91 6.69 4.85
C VAL A 9 -2.50 8.17 4.92
N ILE A 10 -1.50 8.60 4.16
CA ILE A 10 -1.03 9.99 4.16
C ILE A 10 -2.15 10.94 3.71
N PHE A 11 -2.83 10.62 2.62
CA PHE A 11 -3.92 11.47 2.11
C PHE A 11 -5.14 11.47 3.03
N SER A 12 -5.53 10.32 3.59
CA SER A 12 -6.61 10.25 4.60
C SER A 12 -6.27 11.09 5.83
N LEU A 13 -5.04 10.98 6.33
CA LEU A 13 -4.58 11.72 7.49
C LEU A 13 -4.64 13.23 7.24
N ARG A 14 -4.15 13.69 6.08
CA ARG A 14 -4.19 15.11 5.70
C ARG A 14 -5.62 15.63 5.67
N LEU A 15 -6.53 14.92 5.01
CA LEU A 15 -7.95 15.32 4.94
C LEU A 15 -8.58 15.38 6.32
N LYS A 16 -8.39 14.36 7.16
CA LYS A 16 -8.97 14.35 8.51
C LYS A 16 -8.43 15.48 9.37
N VAL A 17 -7.13 15.77 9.29
CA VAL A 17 -6.51 16.89 10.00
C VAL A 17 -7.02 18.24 9.47
N GLN A 18 -7.22 18.38 8.16
CA GLN A 18 -7.84 19.57 7.57
C GLN A 18 -9.30 19.75 8.03
N ASN A 19 -10.08 18.66 8.13
CA ASN A 19 -11.46 18.72 8.60
C ASN A 19 -11.56 19.17 10.07
N VAL A 20 -10.52 19.00 10.88
CA VAL A 20 -10.48 19.57 12.24
C VAL A 20 -10.54 21.10 12.20
N LEU A 21 -9.98 21.75 11.17
CA LEU A 21 -10.03 23.21 11.00
C LEU A 21 -11.44 23.73 10.67
N LEU A 22 -12.36 22.87 10.19
CA LEU A 22 -13.74 23.27 9.93
C LEU A 22 -14.56 23.50 11.20
N ASN A 23 -14.05 23.02 12.34
CA ASN A 23 -14.67 23.25 13.62
C ASN A 23 -14.16 24.58 14.23
N ASP A 24 -15.00 25.27 15.00
CA ASP A 24 -14.66 26.55 15.67
C ASP A 24 -13.69 26.39 16.86
N TRP A 25 -12.44 26.03 16.61
CA TRP A 25 -11.42 25.82 17.64
C TRP A 25 -10.58 27.08 17.83
N LYS A 26 -10.80 27.80 18.94
CA LYS A 26 -10.15 29.10 19.21
C LYS A 26 -8.61 29.07 19.36
N TYR A 27 -8.01 27.93 19.70
CA TYR A 27 -6.58 27.86 20.09
C TYR A 27 -5.77 26.79 19.35
N CYS A 28 -6.39 25.86 18.65
CA CYS A 28 -5.70 24.69 18.07
C CYS A 28 -5.33 24.88 16.60
N GLU A 29 -5.78 25.95 15.95
CA GLU A 29 -5.44 26.24 14.55
C GLU A 29 -3.91 26.24 14.29
N PRO A 30 -3.04 26.89 15.11
CA PRO A 30 -1.59 26.85 14.87
C PRO A 30 -1.00 25.44 14.99
N LEU A 31 -1.56 24.61 15.90
CA LEU A 31 -1.13 23.23 16.07
C LEU A 31 -1.50 22.40 14.85
N VAL A 32 -2.72 22.51 14.35
CA VAL A 32 -3.20 21.80 13.17
C VAL A 32 -2.38 22.20 11.93
N ASN A 33 -2.11 23.49 11.75
CA ASN A 33 -1.26 23.98 10.66
C ASN A 33 0.18 23.46 10.76
N SER A 34 0.74 23.38 11.98
CA SER A 34 2.06 22.81 12.22
C SER A 34 2.09 21.31 11.89
N ILE A 35 1.05 20.56 12.26
CA ILE A 35 0.91 19.13 11.92
C ILE A 35 0.83 18.96 10.40
N LEU A 36 -0.02 19.71 9.69
CA LEU A 36 -0.13 19.63 8.23
C LEU A 36 1.19 19.96 7.52
N THR A 37 1.89 21.00 8.01
CA THR A 37 3.21 21.39 7.49
C THR A 37 4.24 20.29 7.71
N SER A 38 4.27 19.71 8.91
CA SER A 38 5.21 18.63 9.23
C SER A 38 4.95 17.35 8.43
N ILE A 39 3.69 16.97 8.21
CA ILE A 39 3.30 15.85 7.35
C ILE A 39 3.75 16.12 5.91
N THR A 40 3.45 17.30 5.38
CA THR A 40 3.84 17.69 4.00
C THR A 40 5.36 17.68 3.83
N LYS A 41 6.10 18.21 4.81
CA LYS A 41 7.56 18.26 4.78
C LYS A 41 8.19 16.88 4.89
N ARG A 42 7.71 16.04 5.82
CA ARG A 42 8.24 14.70 6.06
C ARG A 42 7.99 13.77 4.88
N PHE A 43 6.84 13.88 4.25
CA PHE A 43 6.43 13.02 3.13
C PHE A 43 6.45 13.77 1.80
N SER A 44 7.31 14.77 1.63
CA SER A 44 7.38 15.58 0.40
C SER A 44 7.56 14.73 -0.84
N ASN A 45 8.34 13.65 -0.74
CA ASN A 45 8.63 12.73 -1.84
C ASN A 45 7.46 11.81 -2.19
N LEU A 46 6.39 11.77 -1.39
CA LEU A 46 5.18 10.97 -1.66
C LEU A 46 3.96 11.85 -1.93
N VAL A 47 3.90 13.01 -1.26
CA VAL A 47 2.85 14.02 -1.47
C VAL A 47 3.05 14.73 -2.80
N ASN A 48 4.30 15.00 -3.19
CA ASN A 48 4.59 15.50 -4.52
C ASN A 48 4.49 14.33 -5.49
N LEU A 49 3.34 14.20 -6.14
CA LEU A 49 3.02 13.16 -7.12
C LEU A 49 3.78 13.34 -8.44
N ASN A 50 5.04 13.76 -8.42
CA ASN A 50 5.93 13.88 -9.58
C ASN A 50 7.27 13.17 -9.34
N THR A 51 7.39 12.47 -8.22
CA THR A 51 8.59 11.72 -7.83
C THR A 51 8.42 10.23 -8.15
N ILE A 52 9.55 9.53 -8.27
CA ILE A 52 9.58 8.09 -8.55
C ILE A 52 8.99 7.32 -7.38
N GLU A 53 9.23 7.76 -6.15
CA GLU A 53 8.68 7.15 -4.93
C GLU A 53 7.16 7.28 -4.87
N ALA A 54 6.61 8.44 -5.26
CA ALA A 54 5.16 8.62 -5.34
C ALA A 54 4.54 7.74 -6.43
N ASP A 55 5.22 7.57 -7.57
CA ASP A 55 4.76 6.70 -8.66
C ASP A 55 4.71 5.23 -8.19
N ASN A 56 5.77 4.75 -7.54
CA ASN A 56 5.82 3.40 -6.98
C ASN A 56 4.75 3.18 -5.90
N ALA A 57 4.57 4.15 -5.00
CA ALA A 57 3.55 4.08 -3.95
C ALA A 57 2.13 4.15 -4.53
N ALA A 58 1.91 4.91 -5.60
CA ALA A 58 0.63 4.97 -6.30
C ALA A 58 0.31 3.64 -7.00
N ILE A 59 1.28 3.01 -7.68
CA ILE A 59 1.10 1.68 -8.28
C ILE A 59 0.75 0.65 -7.19
N ALA A 60 1.44 0.69 -6.06
CA ALA A 60 1.17 -0.18 -4.92
C ALA A 60 -0.27 0.01 -4.37
N ALA A 61 -0.72 1.26 -4.24
CA ALA A 61 -2.06 1.60 -3.76
C ALA A 61 -3.17 1.23 -4.77
N LEU A 62 -2.94 1.46 -6.07
CA LEU A 62 -3.89 1.13 -7.15
C LEU A 62 -4.07 -0.37 -7.32
N SER A 63 -3.00 -1.16 -7.15
CA SER A 63 -3.06 -2.63 -7.19
C SER A 63 -3.69 -3.25 -5.95
N HIS A 64 -3.84 -2.50 -4.85
CA HIS A 64 -4.40 -3.02 -3.61
C HIS A 64 -5.95 -3.07 -3.66
N PRO A 65 -6.59 -4.25 -3.49
CA PRO A 65 -8.04 -4.39 -3.59
C PRO A 65 -8.87 -3.51 -2.62
N ASN A 66 -8.38 -3.27 -1.41
CA ASN A 66 -9.06 -2.38 -0.44
C ASN A 66 -9.17 -0.92 -0.91
N PHE A 67 -8.17 -0.42 -1.66
CA PHE A 67 -8.04 0.99 -2.00
C PHE A 67 -8.43 1.25 -3.45
N LYS A 68 -7.79 0.59 -4.43
CA LYS A 68 -8.01 0.81 -5.86
C LYS A 68 -8.04 2.32 -6.17
N ASN A 69 -9.17 2.82 -6.68
CA ASN A 69 -9.37 4.23 -7.02
C ASN A 69 -9.89 5.10 -5.85
N ARG A 70 -10.23 4.51 -4.69
CA ARG A 70 -10.94 5.23 -3.61
C ARG A 70 -10.16 6.42 -3.05
N TRP A 71 -8.85 6.29 -2.91
CA TRP A 71 -7.97 7.34 -2.38
C TRP A 71 -7.71 8.49 -3.37
N LEU A 72 -8.04 8.30 -4.66
CA LEU A 72 -7.84 9.33 -5.68
C LEU A 72 -8.80 10.52 -5.50
N SER A 73 -9.91 10.36 -4.76
CA SER A 73 -10.80 11.50 -4.44
C SER A 73 -10.14 12.56 -3.58
N CYS A 74 -9.01 12.24 -2.93
CA CYS A 74 -8.26 13.15 -2.07
C CYS A 74 -7.22 14.00 -2.81
N ILE A 75 -7.17 13.89 -4.15
CA ILE A 75 -6.09 14.40 -4.99
C ILE A 75 -6.67 15.23 -6.13
N ASP A 76 -5.91 16.23 -6.57
CA ASP A 76 -6.27 17.05 -7.71
C ASP A 76 -6.44 16.21 -8.99
N SER A 77 -7.50 16.52 -9.75
CA SER A 77 -7.87 15.79 -10.96
C SER A 77 -6.78 15.78 -12.03
N SER A 78 -5.85 16.74 -12.02
CA SER A 78 -4.71 16.82 -12.94
C SER A 78 -3.75 15.63 -12.81
N HIS A 79 -3.57 15.09 -11.60
CA HIS A 79 -2.65 13.98 -11.36
C HIS A 79 -3.28 12.61 -11.59
N ILE A 80 -4.62 12.52 -11.49
CA ILE A 80 -5.36 11.26 -11.62
C ILE A 80 -5.08 10.60 -12.97
N ASP A 81 -5.19 11.34 -14.08
CA ASP A 81 -4.96 10.79 -15.43
C ASP A 81 -3.53 10.27 -15.60
N ARG A 82 -2.54 10.98 -15.04
CA ARG A 82 -1.13 10.57 -15.04
C ARG A 82 -0.94 9.25 -14.28
N LEU A 83 -1.50 9.13 -13.08
CA LEU A 83 -1.38 7.93 -12.25
C LEU A 83 -2.03 6.70 -12.91
N HIS A 84 -3.19 6.88 -13.54
CA HIS A 84 -3.81 5.81 -14.31
C HIS A 84 -2.95 5.39 -15.51
N LYS A 85 -2.35 6.35 -16.22
CA LYS A 85 -1.44 6.05 -17.33
C LYS A 85 -0.24 5.23 -16.87
N ILE A 86 0.39 5.62 -15.76
CA ILE A 86 1.53 4.91 -15.18
C ILE A 86 1.14 3.49 -14.78
N PHE A 87 -0.01 3.31 -14.13
CA PHE A 87 -0.51 1.99 -13.76
C PHE A 87 -0.79 1.12 -14.99
N ASN A 88 -1.46 1.66 -16.00
CA ASN A 88 -1.73 0.94 -17.25
C ASN A 88 -0.44 0.52 -17.94
N THR A 89 0.56 1.40 -18.01
CA THR A 89 1.87 1.08 -18.57
C THR A 89 2.58 -0.02 -17.77
N ALA A 90 2.52 0.01 -16.43
CA ALA A 90 3.08 -1.05 -15.60
C ALA A 90 2.42 -2.41 -15.86
N VAL A 91 1.09 -2.43 -16.01
CA VAL A 91 0.31 -3.63 -16.35
C VAL A 91 0.68 -4.16 -17.74
N ALA A 92 0.73 -3.30 -18.76
CA ALA A 92 1.10 -3.68 -20.11
C ALA A 92 2.51 -4.31 -20.17
N ASN A 93 3.50 -3.67 -19.53
CA ASN A 93 4.86 -4.20 -19.45
C ASN A 93 4.90 -5.58 -18.78
N LYS A 94 4.11 -5.79 -17.71
CA LYS A 94 4.04 -7.09 -17.04
C LYS A 94 3.35 -8.16 -17.87
N ILE A 95 2.36 -7.81 -18.68
CA ILE A 95 1.73 -8.73 -19.63
C ILE A 95 2.76 -9.18 -20.68
N GLU A 96 3.57 -8.25 -21.21
CA GLU A 96 4.66 -8.59 -22.13
C GLU A 96 5.70 -9.50 -21.49
N GLU A 97 6.14 -9.21 -20.27
CA GLU A 97 7.07 -10.08 -19.52
C GLU A 97 6.51 -11.51 -19.31
N ILE A 98 5.24 -11.64 -18.94
CA ILE A 98 4.58 -12.94 -18.76
C ILE A 98 4.49 -13.70 -20.09
N ASN A 99 4.13 -13.02 -21.17
CA ASN A 99 4.05 -13.64 -22.49
C ASN A 99 5.41 -14.18 -22.96
N ILE A 100 6.51 -13.47 -22.65
CA ILE A 100 7.88 -13.91 -22.97
C ILE A 100 8.29 -15.12 -22.10
N MET A 101 7.96 -15.10 -20.80
CA MET A 101 8.37 -16.13 -19.83
C MET A 101 7.60 -17.46 -19.97
N SER A 102 6.42 -17.45 -20.60
CA SER A 102 5.58 -18.65 -20.83
C SER A 102 6.21 -19.75 -21.72
N SER A 103 7.46 -19.57 -22.14
CA SER A 103 8.27 -20.58 -22.86
C SER A 103 9.16 -21.44 -21.96
N THR A 104 9.26 -21.18 -20.65
CA THR A 104 10.02 -22.02 -19.71
C THR A 104 9.39 -22.03 -18.33
N ASP A 105 8.92 -23.23 -17.98
CA ASP A 105 8.56 -23.78 -16.68
C ASP A 105 7.39 -23.18 -15.87
N SER A 106 6.47 -24.10 -15.56
CA SER A 106 5.47 -24.02 -14.52
C SER A 106 6.15 -24.26 -13.18
N GLU A 107 6.14 -23.26 -12.29
CA GLU A 107 6.37 -23.50 -10.87
C GLU A 107 5.23 -22.91 -10.02
N SER A 108 4.71 -23.80 -9.18
CA SER A 108 3.66 -23.56 -8.19
C SER A 108 4.10 -22.54 -7.14
N THR A 109 3.51 -21.35 -7.18
CA THR A 109 3.66 -20.36 -6.10
C THR A 109 2.72 -20.72 -4.94
N GLU A 110 3.23 -21.39 -3.92
CA GLU A 110 2.53 -21.49 -2.64
C GLU A 110 2.39 -20.08 -2.02
N LEU A 111 1.15 -19.71 -1.71
CA LEU A 111 0.79 -18.40 -1.15
C LEU A 111 0.57 -18.51 0.36
N TRP A 112 1.25 -17.65 1.09
CA TRP A 112 1.02 -17.36 2.51
C TRP A 112 -0.27 -16.55 2.64
N TYR A 113 -1.35 -17.20 3.10
CA TYR A 113 -2.58 -16.52 3.50
C TYR A 113 -2.31 -15.75 4.80
N THR A 114 -2.05 -14.45 4.70
CA THR A 114 -2.28 -13.58 5.87
C THR A 114 -3.77 -13.24 5.87
N GLN A 115 -4.52 -13.92 6.72
CA GLN A 115 -5.90 -13.58 7.04
C GLN A 115 -5.91 -12.19 7.69
N SER A 116 -6.03 -11.14 6.87
CA SER A 116 -6.33 -9.80 7.38
C SER A 116 -7.82 -9.78 7.67
N ASN A 117 -8.18 -9.81 8.96
CA ASN A 117 -9.53 -9.47 9.39
C ASN A 117 -9.89 -8.10 8.81
N GLU A 118 -10.82 -8.08 7.84
CA GLU A 118 -11.36 -6.86 7.27
C GLU A 118 -12.28 -6.19 8.28
N GLU A 119 -11.69 -5.47 9.23
CA GLU A 119 -12.41 -4.38 9.88
C GLU A 119 -12.45 -3.22 8.88
N SER A 120 -13.66 -2.83 8.48
CA SER A 120 -13.90 -1.58 7.76
C SER A 120 -13.40 -0.42 8.62
N HIS A 121 -12.15 -0.01 8.43
CA HIS A 121 -11.58 1.10 9.17
C HIS A 121 -12.19 2.41 8.66
N ASP A 122 -13.00 3.06 9.49
CA ASP A 122 -13.52 4.43 9.29
C ASP A 122 -12.39 5.45 8.97
N PHE A 123 -11.14 5.09 9.27
CA PHE A 123 -9.96 5.85 8.85
C PHE A 123 -9.87 6.08 7.33
N PHE A 124 -10.31 5.14 6.49
CA PHE A 124 -10.18 5.21 5.03
C PHE A 124 -11.46 5.71 4.33
N ASN A 125 -12.23 6.56 5.00
CA ASN A 125 -13.30 7.30 4.36
C ASN A 125 -12.71 8.54 3.66
N PHE A 126 -12.61 8.47 2.33
CA PHE A 126 -11.96 9.48 1.50
C PHE A 126 -12.92 10.58 1.01
N ASP A 127 -14.18 10.57 1.47
CA ASP A 127 -15.20 11.57 1.13
C ASP A 127 -15.35 12.59 2.28
N PRO A 128 -15.12 13.90 2.03
CA PRO A 128 -15.29 14.94 3.04
C PRO A 128 -16.74 15.15 3.51
N LEU A 129 -17.75 14.64 2.79
CA LEU A 129 -19.16 15.01 3.01
C LEU A 129 -20.09 13.86 3.43
N VAL A 130 -19.59 12.64 3.60
CA VAL A 130 -20.46 11.48 3.85
C VAL A 130 -20.02 10.73 5.11
N SER A 131 -20.60 11.13 6.25
CA SER A 131 -20.84 10.19 7.34
C SER A 131 -21.91 9.19 6.86
N THR A 132 -21.51 7.92 6.79
CA THR A 132 -22.39 6.77 6.62
C THR A 132 -23.13 6.69 5.28
N GLY A 133 -22.51 5.97 4.34
CA GLY A 133 -23.22 5.27 3.28
C GLY A 133 -23.50 6.08 2.02
N SER A 134 -22.53 6.18 1.12
CA SER A 134 -22.87 6.32 -0.30
C SER A 134 -21.80 5.74 -1.21
N ASN A 135 -22.30 4.95 -2.16
CA ASN A 135 -21.58 4.38 -3.29
C ASN A 135 -20.89 5.49 -4.09
N VAL A 136 -19.56 5.55 -4.01
CA VAL A 136 -18.75 6.39 -4.92
C VAL A 136 -18.99 5.89 -6.34
N GLN A 137 -19.65 6.71 -7.15
CA GLN A 137 -19.85 6.47 -8.58
C GLN A 137 -18.48 6.44 -9.27
N GLN A 138 -17.99 5.23 -9.52
CA GLN A 138 -16.84 5.00 -10.39
C GLN A 138 -17.16 5.56 -11.78
N ARG A 139 -16.37 6.55 -12.22
CA ARG A 139 -16.40 7.05 -13.59
C ARG A 139 -16.19 5.87 -14.54
N ARG A 140 -17.23 5.51 -15.30
CA ARG A 140 -17.15 4.53 -16.39
C ARG A 140 -16.22 5.09 -17.47
N ARG A 141 -15.01 4.54 -17.57
CA ARG A 141 -14.14 4.75 -18.72
C ARG A 141 -14.40 3.65 -19.74
N SER A 142 -14.62 4.06 -20.99
CA SER A 142 -14.66 3.17 -22.15
C SER A 142 -13.23 2.68 -22.44
N ALA A 143 -13.00 1.38 -22.34
CA ALA A 143 -11.71 0.73 -22.62
C ALA A 143 -11.52 0.53 -24.13
N THR A 144 -10.28 0.65 -24.60
CA THR A 144 -9.93 0.56 -26.03
C THR A 144 -8.99 -0.62 -26.36
N SER A 145 -8.32 -1.21 -25.36
CA SER A 145 -7.49 -2.42 -25.50
C SER A 145 -7.87 -3.52 -24.50
N GLU A 146 -7.50 -4.78 -24.76
CA GLU A 146 -7.80 -5.94 -23.90
C GLU A 146 -7.20 -5.81 -22.50
N ASP A 147 -6.02 -5.17 -22.39
CA ASP A 147 -5.35 -4.87 -21.12
C ASP A 147 -6.13 -3.83 -20.31
N GLU A 148 -6.63 -2.77 -20.97
CA GLU A 148 -7.48 -1.76 -20.34
C GLU A 148 -8.79 -2.35 -19.85
N ILE A 149 -9.34 -3.35 -20.55
CA ILE A 149 -10.55 -4.06 -20.14
C ILE A 149 -10.32 -4.79 -18.81
N GLN A 150 -9.20 -5.51 -18.65
CA GLN A 150 -8.87 -6.21 -17.40
C GLN A 150 -8.71 -5.22 -16.24
N ILE A 151 -8.05 -4.09 -16.45
CA ILE A 151 -7.86 -3.04 -15.45
C ILE A 151 -9.21 -2.42 -15.04
N VAL A 152 -10.05 -2.10 -16.02
CA VAL A 152 -11.39 -1.55 -15.76
C VAL A 152 -12.27 -2.57 -15.02
N GLN A 153 -12.19 -3.85 -15.36
CA GLN A 153 -12.89 -4.92 -14.64
C GLN A 153 -12.42 -5.04 -13.19
N PHE A 154 -11.10 -5.03 -12.96
CA PHE A 154 -10.52 -5.07 -11.61
C PHE A 154 -10.98 -3.88 -10.76
N PHE A 155 -10.97 -2.67 -11.33
CA PHE A 155 -11.44 -1.49 -10.65
C PHE A 155 -12.95 -1.57 -10.35
N ASN A 156 -13.78 -2.04 -11.27
CA ASN A 156 -15.23 -2.12 -11.09
C ASN A 156 -15.69 -3.19 -10.08
N LYS A 157 -14.83 -4.12 -9.66
CA LYS A 157 -15.17 -5.11 -8.62
C LYS A 157 -15.24 -4.43 -7.24
N LEU A 158 -16.34 -4.65 -6.53
CA LEU A 158 -16.56 -4.10 -5.19
C LEU A 158 -15.83 -4.87 -4.07
N SER A 159 -15.44 -6.11 -4.33
CA SER A 159 -14.77 -6.95 -3.34
C SER A 159 -13.41 -6.34 -2.97
N GLN A 160 -13.09 -6.39 -1.68
CA GLN A 160 -11.84 -5.90 -1.09
C GLN A 160 -10.87 -7.04 -0.75
N ASP A 161 -11.33 -8.29 -0.86
CA ASP A 161 -10.52 -9.46 -0.58
C ASP A 161 -9.34 -9.63 -1.55
N LEU A 162 -8.19 -10.06 -1.03
CA LEU A 162 -6.98 -10.34 -1.80
C LEU A 162 -7.17 -11.50 -2.79
N SER A 163 -8.14 -12.39 -2.56
CA SER A 163 -8.47 -13.50 -3.46
C SER A 163 -8.86 -13.06 -4.88
N ILE A 164 -9.28 -11.80 -5.07
CA ILE A 164 -9.59 -11.24 -6.40
C ILE A 164 -8.36 -11.18 -7.29
N LEU A 165 -7.16 -10.99 -6.70
CA LEU A 165 -5.92 -10.91 -7.46
C LEU A 165 -5.63 -12.21 -8.22
N GLN A 166 -6.17 -13.35 -7.77
CA GLN A 166 -6.04 -14.62 -8.49
C GLN A 166 -6.73 -14.61 -9.86
N GLN A 167 -7.77 -13.79 -10.04
CA GLN A 167 -8.48 -13.64 -11.31
C GLN A 167 -7.72 -12.74 -12.31
N TYR A 168 -6.69 -12.01 -11.85
CA TYR A 168 -5.91 -11.07 -12.67
C TYR A 168 -4.41 -11.28 -12.44
N PRO A 169 -3.79 -12.31 -13.05
CA PRO A 169 -2.37 -12.61 -12.91
C PRO A 169 -1.41 -11.41 -13.09
N PRO A 170 -1.55 -10.53 -14.11
CA PRO A 170 -0.62 -9.41 -14.26
C PRO A 170 -0.75 -8.37 -13.14
N ILE A 171 -1.96 -8.15 -12.61
CA ILE A 171 -2.19 -7.24 -11.48
C ILE A 171 -1.65 -7.86 -10.19
N LYS A 172 -1.74 -9.18 -10.03
CA LYS A 172 -1.16 -9.91 -8.90
C LYS A 172 0.36 -9.76 -8.86
N GLU A 173 1.04 -9.90 -9.99
CA GLU A 173 2.49 -9.71 -10.06
C GLU A 173 2.89 -8.27 -9.72
N ILE A 174 2.16 -7.27 -10.22
CA ILE A 174 2.36 -5.87 -9.83
C ILE A 174 2.13 -5.68 -8.34
N PHE A 175 1.06 -6.26 -7.80
CA PHE A 175 0.79 -6.21 -6.38
C PHE A 175 1.99 -6.75 -5.60
N LEU A 176 2.53 -7.92 -5.95
CA LEU A 176 3.68 -8.51 -5.30
C LEU A 176 4.94 -7.64 -5.45
N CYS A 177 5.28 -7.18 -6.65
CA CYS A 177 6.48 -6.36 -6.88
C CYS A 177 6.45 -5.04 -6.10
N TYR A 178 5.29 -4.36 -6.06
CA TYR A 178 5.19 -3.01 -5.51
C TYR A 178 4.71 -2.97 -4.06
N ASN A 179 4.07 -4.02 -3.53
CA ASN A 179 3.61 -4.08 -2.14
C ASN A 179 4.52 -4.84 -1.17
N THR A 180 5.51 -5.57 -1.66
CA THR A 180 6.52 -6.26 -0.84
C THR A 180 7.56 -5.37 -0.14
N PRO A 181 7.94 -4.15 -0.60
CA PRO A 181 8.86 -3.34 0.18
C PRO A 181 8.25 -2.99 1.54
N LEU A 182 9.00 -3.25 2.61
CA LEU A 182 8.55 -2.98 3.98
C LEU A 182 8.31 -1.47 4.14
N PRO A 183 7.08 -1.03 4.48
CA PRO A 183 6.78 0.39 4.64
C PRO A 183 7.44 1.03 5.87
N SER A 184 8.05 0.22 6.74
CA SER A 184 8.72 0.66 7.97
C SER A 184 9.82 -0.32 8.37
N SER A 185 10.87 0.21 9.00
CA SER A 185 11.90 -0.57 9.71
C SER A 185 11.37 -1.24 10.98
N ALA A 186 10.19 -0.90 11.47
CA ALA A 186 9.66 -1.41 12.74
C ALA A 186 9.66 -2.95 12.90
N PRO A 187 9.34 -3.77 11.87
CA PRO A 187 9.48 -5.23 11.96
C PRO A 187 10.93 -5.66 12.20
N VAL A 188 11.87 -4.99 11.52
CA VAL A 188 13.32 -5.22 11.67
C VAL A 188 13.80 -4.71 13.04
N GLU A 189 13.37 -3.53 13.48
CA GLU A 189 13.72 -2.99 14.80
C GLU A 189 13.19 -3.85 15.94
N ARG A 190 11.99 -4.44 15.81
CA ARG A 190 11.46 -5.38 16.80
C ARG A 190 12.27 -6.66 16.86
N LEU A 191 12.70 -7.16 15.69
CA LEU A 191 13.57 -8.33 15.57
C LEU A 191 14.94 -8.04 16.20
N VAL A 192 15.54 -6.89 15.89
CA VAL A 192 16.81 -6.43 16.47
C VAL A 192 16.67 -6.19 17.97
N SER A 193 15.62 -5.52 18.45
CA SER A 193 15.38 -5.28 19.89
C SER A 193 15.27 -6.58 20.67
N TYR A 194 14.55 -7.57 20.13
CA TYR A 194 14.47 -8.90 20.73
C TYR A 194 15.84 -9.58 20.76
N ALA A 195 16.60 -9.48 19.68
CA ALA A 195 17.93 -10.03 19.57
C ALA A 195 18.90 -9.38 20.57
N THR A 196 18.87 -8.05 20.72
CA THR A 196 19.61 -7.30 21.74
C THR A 196 19.24 -7.77 23.15
N MET A 197 17.94 -8.04 23.41
CA MET A 197 17.47 -8.54 24.70
C MET A 197 18.02 -9.93 25.05
N THR A 198 18.25 -10.79 24.05
CA THR A 198 18.86 -12.11 24.26
C THR A 198 20.39 -12.08 24.38
N ASN A 199 21.03 -10.98 23.98
CA ASN A 199 22.48 -10.78 23.99
C ASN A 199 22.98 -9.82 25.09
N LEU A 200 22.15 -9.49 26.10
CA LEU A 200 22.63 -8.72 27.25
C LEU A 200 23.84 -9.39 27.90
N PRO A 201 24.78 -8.63 28.51
CA PRO A 201 25.98 -9.18 29.14
C PRO A 201 25.72 -10.19 30.28
N LYS A 202 24.48 -10.31 30.76
CA LYS A 202 24.04 -11.32 31.74
C LYS A 202 23.48 -12.61 31.11
N SER A 203 23.29 -12.63 29.79
CA SER A 203 22.91 -13.79 28.97
C SER A 203 24.17 -14.25 28.23
N ASN A 204 24.40 -15.56 28.14
CA ASN A 204 25.60 -16.15 27.54
C ASN A 204 25.90 -15.51 26.17
N LYS A 205 26.96 -14.70 26.11
CA LYS A 205 27.36 -13.94 24.92
C LYS A 205 27.70 -14.92 23.80
N LEU A 206 26.90 -14.94 22.75
CA LEU A 206 27.17 -15.71 21.54
C LEU A 206 28.20 -14.99 20.68
N SER A 207 28.89 -15.74 19.83
CA SER A 207 29.59 -15.18 18.67
C SER A 207 28.58 -14.56 17.69
N ASP A 208 29.02 -13.58 16.90
CA ASP A 208 28.16 -12.88 15.94
C ASP A 208 27.48 -13.85 14.96
N ASP A 209 28.20 -14.84 14.44
CA ASP A 209 27.65 -15.86 13.53
C ASP A 209 26.50 -16.67 14.15
N MET A 210 26.68 -17.14 15.39
CA MET A 210 25.69 -17.92 16.13
C MET A 210 24.48 -17.08 16.55
N PHE A 211 24.69 -15.77 16.70
CA PHE A 211 23.64 -14.82 16.98
C PHE A 211 22.77 -14.57 15.75
N GLU A 212 23.39 -14.32 14.59
CA GLU A 212 22.68 -14.15 13.32
C GLU A 212 21.83 -15.39 12.98
N GLU A 213 22.43 -16.58 13.08
CA GLU A 213 21.73 -17.85 12.83
C GLU A 213 20.52 -18.02 13.75
N ARG A 214 20.68 -17.73 15.04
CA ARG A 214 19.58 -17.79 16.02
C ARG A 214 18.44 -16.81 15.69
N VAL A 215 18.78 -15.60 15.27
CA VAL A 215 17.81 -14.57 14.91
C VAL A 215 17.02 -14.99 13.67
N ILE A 216 17.67 -15.55 12.67
CA ILE A 216 17.04 -16.06 11.44
C ILE A 216 16.12 -17.24 11.77
N LEU A 217 16.62 -18.27 12.48
CA LEU A 217 15.84 -19.45 12.86
C LEU A 217 14.59 -19.07 13.64
N LYS A 218 14.71 -18.12 14.56
CA LYS A 218 13.57 -17.66 15.38
C LYS A 218 12.55 -16.84 14.58
N SER A 219 13.01 -16.11 13.57
CA SER A 219 12.12 -15.37 12.67
C SER A 219 11.33 -16.33 11.77
N ASN A 220 12.00 -17.39 11.28
CA ASN A 220 11.36 -18.43 10.48
C ASN A 220 10.34 -19.24 11.28
N LEU A 221 10.62 -19.56 12.56
CA LEU A 221 9.65 -20.21 13.45
C LEU A 221 8.36 -19.41 13.61
N LYS A 222 8.43 -18.08 13.61
CA LYS A 222 7.24 -17.19 13.68
C LYS A 222 6.47 -17.09 12.37
N MET A 223 7.08 -17.44 11.24
CA MET A 223 6.44 -17.42 9.92
C MET A 223 5.70 -18.74 9.63
N GLN A 224 6.03 -19.82 10.34
CA GLN A 224 5.41 -21.15 10.19
C GLN A 224 4.23 -21.41 11.15
N SER A 225 4.01 -20.52 12.13
CA SER A 225 2.93 -20.59 13.12
C SER A 225 1.77 -19.66 12.78
#